data_AF-A0A3C0ZIW3-F1
#
_entry.id   AF-A0A3C0ZIW3-F1
#
_cell.length_a   1.000
_cell.length_b   1.000
_cell.length_c   1.000
_cell.angle_alpha   90.00
_cell.angle_beta   90.00
_cell.angle_gamma   90.00
#
_symmetry.space_group_name_H-M   'P 1'
#
loop_
_entity.id
_entity.type
_entity.pdbx_description
1 polymer ?
#
loop_
_entity_poly.entity_id
_entity_poly.type
_entity_poly.pdbx_seq_one_letter_code
_entity_poly.pdbx_strand_id
1 'polypeptide(L)' 'MTYRVLITKTMEVPKNLYHEVVESEDEGKRIAQTKLIELEGDVAIVTRVSHGESKVLHRFEAVRRKI' A
#
# COMPACT_ATOMS: atom_id res chain seq x y z
N MET A 1 -5.62 15.64 8.03
CA MET A 1 -4.53 14.65 7.94
C MET A 1 -5.06 13.48 7.15
N THR A 2 -4.31 12.95 6.20
CA THR A 2 -4.79 11.84 5.34
C THR A 2 -3.72 10.75 5.23
N TYR A 3 -4.15 9.55 4.87
CA TYR A 3 -3.29 8.41 4.64
C TYR A 3 -3.41 7.98 3.20
N ARG A 4 -2.28 7.60 2.61
CA ARG A 4 -2.21 7.13 1.24
C ARG A 4 -1.82 5.67 1.25
N VAL A 5 -2.59 4.85 0.55
CA VAL A 5 -2.27 3.45 0.28
C VAL A 5 -1.76 3.36 -1.14
N LEU A 6 -0.60 2.72 -1.33
CA LEU A 6 -0.01 2.44 -2.63
C LEU A 6 0.30 0.94 -2.72
N ILE A 7 -0.18 0.27 -3.77
CA ILE A 7 0.17 -1.13 -4.05
C ILE A 7 1.01 -1.17 -5.32
N THR A 8 2.12 -1.91 -5.28
CA THR A 8 3.05 -1.99 -6.40
C THR A 8 3.47 -3.43 -6.73
N LYS A 9 3.79 -3.67 -8.00
CA LYS A 9 4.57 -4.82 -8.46
C LYS A 9 5.99 -4.40 -8.80
N THR A 10 6.94 -5.23 -8.42
CA THR A 10 8.38 -4.97 -8.50
C THR A 10 8.89 -5.16 -9.93
N MET A 11 8.33 -6.13 -10.65
CA MET A 11 8.80 -6.56 -11.96
C MET A 11 7.88 -6.20 -13.14
N GLU A 12 6.70 -5.62 -12.88
CA GLU A 12 5.72 -5.28 -13.94
C GLU A 12 5.59 -3.77 -14.14
N VAL A 13 5.23 -3.35 -15.37
CA VAL A 13 4.96 -1.94 -15.73
C VAL A 13 3.53 -1.82 -16.26
N PRO A 14 2.68 -0.92 -15.72
CA PRO A 14 2.98 0.08 -14.69
C PRO A 14 3.22 -0.56 -13.31
N LYS A 15 4.25 -0.05 -12.61
CA LYS A 15 4.64 -0.58 -11.29
C LYS A 15 3.58 -0.36 -10.22
N ASN A 16 2.72 0.64 -10.37
CA ASN A 16 1.66 0.97 -9.42
C ASN A 16 0.35 0.33 -9.86
N LEU A 17 -0.16 -0.60 -9.04
CA LEU A 17 -1.43 -1.28 -9.30
C LEU A 17 -2.62 -0.57 -8.67
N TYR A 18 -2.38 0.14 -7.56
CA TYR A 18 -3.45 0.76 -6.79
C TYR A 18 -2.96 1.98 -6.04
N HIS A 19 -3.81 2.99 -5.98
CA HIS A 19 -3.59 4.18 -5.19
C HIS A 19 -4.92 4.67 -4.62
N GLU A 20 -4.98 4.86 -3.30
CA GLU A 20 -6.14 5.40 -2.62
C GLU A 20 -5.71 6.33 -1.47
N VAL A 21 -6.57 7.31 -1.16
CA VAL A 21 -6.41 8.21 -0.01
C VAL A 21 -7.56 7.97 0.95
N VAL A 22 -7.24 7.75 2.22
CA VAL A 22 -8.19 7.46 3.29
C VAL A 22 -7.97 8.39 4.48
N GLU A 23 -8.98 8.49 5.35
CA GLU A 23 -8.98 9.43 6.48
C GLU A 23 -8.42 8.80 7.77
N SER A 24 -8.30 7.46 7.83
CA SER A 24 -7.83 6.71 9.00
C SER A 24 -6.63 5.80 8.70
N GLU A 25 -5.72 5.67 9.67
CA GLU A 25 -4.57 4.76 9.57
C GLU A 25 -5.03 3.29 9.52
N ASP A 26 -5.97 2.93 10.39
CA ASP A 26 -6.46 1.55 10.50
C ASP A 26 -7.19 1.11 9.23
N GLU A 27 -7.94 2.03 8.64
CA GLU A 27 -8.57 1.81 7.34
C GLU A 27 -7.50 1.61 6.24
N GLY A 28 -6.47 2.46 6.23
CA GLY A 28 -5.36 2.34 5.30
C GLY A 28 -4.62 1.01 5.42
N LYS A 29 -4.40 0.50 6.64
CA LYS A 29 -3.81 -0.82 6.88
C LYS A 29 -4.70 -1.95 6.36
N ARG A 30 -5.99 -1.90 6.66
CA ARG A 30 -6.96 -2.91 6.22
C ARG A 30 -6.99 -2.99 4.69
N ILE A 31 -7.13 -1.85 4.02
CA ILE A 31 -7.14 -1.77 2.55
C ILE A 31 -5.80 -2.25 1.99
N ALA A 32 -4.68 -1.82 2.56
CA ALA A 32 -3.36 -2.25 2.11
C ALA A 32 -3.20 -3.77 2.14
N GLN A 33 -3.61 -4.42 3.23
CA GLN A 33 -3.53 -5.89 3.36
C GLN A 33 -4.50 -6.60 2.40
N THR A 34 -5.75 -6.15 2.32
CA THR A 34 -6.76 -6.75 1.43
C THR A 34 -6.36 -6.61 -0.04
N LYS A 35 -6.05 -5.38 -0.48
CA LYS A 35 -5.71 -5.10 -1.88
C LYS A 35 -4.37 -5.66 -2.31
N LEU A 36 -3.42 -5.82 -1.40
CA LEU A 36 -2.16 -6.53 -1.70
C LEU A 36 -2.41 -7.96 -2.19
N ILE A 37 -3.35 -8.67 -1.54
CA ILE A 37 -3.73 -10.04 -1.90
C ILE A 37 -4.59 -10.04 -3.17
N GLU A 38 -5.65 -9.23 -3.20
CA GLU A 38 -6.61 -9.20 -4.31
C GLU A 38 -5.97 -8.82 -5.65
N LEU A 39 -5.01 -7.90 -5.63
CA LEU A 39 -4.34 -7.41 -6.85
C LEU A 39 -3.04 -8.15 -7.16
N GLU A 40 -2.74 -9.21 -6.39
CA GLU A 40 -1.48 -9.94 -6.48
C GLU A 40 -0.26 -9.01 -6.47
N GLY A 41 -0.32 -7.94 -5.65
CA GLY A 41 0.78 -7.00 -5.51
C GLY A 41 1.97 -7.64 -4.82
N ASP A 42 3.14 -7.02 -4.96
CA ASP A 42 4.35 -7.44 -4.26
C ASP A 42 4.51 -6.67 -2.95
N VAL A 43 4.22 -5.37 -2.98
CA VAL A 43 4.41 -4.47 -1.84
C VAL A 43 3.21 -3.53 -1.71
N ALA A 44 2.76 -3.32 -0.48
CA ALA A 44 1.80 -2.30 -0.10
C ALA A 44 2.44 -1.30 0.88
N ILE A 45 2.24 -0.01 0.65
CA ILE A 45 2.80 1.07 1.47
C ILE A 45 1.66 1.95 1.97
N VAL A 46 1.61 2.18 3.28
CA VAL A 46 0.72 3.16 3.91
C VAL A 46 1.54 4.36 4.35
N THR A 47 1.22 5.52 3.78
CA THR A 47 1.95 6.77 4.01
C THR A 47 1.02 7.79 4.65
N ARG A 48 1.44 8.40 5.75
CA ARG A 48 0.73 9.56 6.34
C ARG A 48 1.16 10.83 5.62
N VAL A 49 0.19 11.61 5.18
CA VAL A 49 0.38 12.90 4.53
C VAL A 49 -0.17 14.01 5.43
N SER A 50 0.69 14.96 5.79
CA SER A 50 0.34 16.10 6.64
C SER A 50 1.21 17.30 6.28
N HIS A 51 0.61 18.46 6.06
CA HIS A 51 1.32 19.73 5.77
C HIS A 51 2.42 19.64 4.69
N GLY A 52 2.16 18.88 3.61
CA GLY A 52 3.14 18.70 2.51
C GLY A 52 4.23 17.65 2.79
N GLU A 53 4.31 17.13 4.01
CA GLU A 53 5.21 16.03 4.36
C GLU A 53 4.53 14.68 4.18
N SER A 54 5.30 13.70 3.71
CA SER A 54 4.87 12.30 3.55
C SER A 54 5.77 11.39 4.36
N LYS A 55 5.19 10.63 5.29
CA LYS A 55 5.91 9.66 6.13
C LYS A 55 5.34 8.26 5.93
N VAL A 56 6.17 7.31 5.56
CA VAL A 56 5.78 5.89 5.53
C VAL A 56 5.53 5.43 6.96
N LEU A 57 4.36 4.86 7.21
CA LEU A 57 4.00 4.29 8.50
C LEU A 57 4.08 2.77 8.48
N HIS A 58 3.54 2.16 7.42
CA HIS A 58 3.49 0.71 7.28
C HIS A 58 3.94 0.28 5.89
N ARG A 59 4.58 -0.88 5.85
CA ARG A 59 4.95 -1.57 4.62
C ARG A 59 4.61 -3.05 4.77
N PHE A 60 3.83 -3.58 3.84
CA PHE A 60 3.47 -4.99 3.78
C PHE A 60 4.07 -5.59 2.51
N GLU A 61 4.59 -6.80 2.60
CA GLU A 61 5.14 -7.54 1.47
C GLU A 61 4.35 -8.84 1.30
N ALA A 62 4.09 -9.21 0.05
CA ALA A 62 3.45 -10.48 -0.25
C ALA A 62 4.45 -11.62 0.00
N VAL A 63 4.16 -12.48 0.97
CA VAL A 63 4.96 -13.69 1.22
C VAL A 63 4.37 -14.83 0.38
N ARG A 64 4.98 -15.11 -0.77
CA ARG A 64 4.64 -16.28 -1.58
C ARG A 64 5.57 -17.43 -1.20
N ARG A 65 5.03 -18.50 -0.62
CA ARG A 65 5.80 -19.75 -0.47
C ARG A 65 6.13 -20.25 -1.88
N LYS A 66 7.42 -20.32 -2.22
CA LYS A 66 7.87 -21.14 -3.35
C LYS A 66 7.60 -22.59 -2.98
N ILE A 67 6.65 -23.21 -3.68
CA ILE A 67 6.45 -24.67 -3.68
C ILE A 67 7.42 -25.24 -4.70
#